data_AF-A0AAU2DWI3-F1
#
_entry.id   AF-A0AAU2DWI3-F1
#
_cell.length_a   1.000
_cell.length_b   1.000
_cell.length_c   1.000
_cell.angle_alpha   90.00
_cell.angle_beta   90.00
_cell.angle_gamma   90.00
#
_symmetry.space_group_name_H-M   'P 1'
#
loop_
_entity.id
_entity.type
_entity.pdbx_description
1 polymer ?
#
loop_
_entity_poly.entity_id
_entity_poly.type
_entity_poly.pdbx_seq_one_letter_code
_entity_poly.pdbx_strand_id
1 'polypeptide(L)'
;MSTAPGAAQRVIVLLRDQHPELSPRIQETSEIAVDLKILTARRMDLSADLTRAINRLRSQMLEYFPALERAFDYSESKTALILLTGYETPAALRRIGRARLATWLKNHGVRVTNHARTAAEAAVTAAEAQSTAVPGEKNAAKMVHALAREVMALDEEVTQLNALIEGRSSTCPGKGLNRRRDGAFSCGGVRNPSAISRIRRGPSGPDP
;
A
#
# COMPACT_ATOMS: atom_id res chain seq x y z
N MET A 1 -14.54 -41.19 -30.34
CA MET A 1 -13.63 -40.26 -31.07
C MET A 1 -12.68 -39.68 -30.04
N SER A 2 -11.49 -40.26 -29.91
CA SER A 2 -10.48 -39.93 -28.89
C SER A 2 -9.39 -39.08 -29.54
N THR A 3 -9.34 -37.79 -29.21
CA THR A 3 -8.31 -36.87 -29.70
C THR A 3 -7.00 -37.21 -28.98
N ALA A 4 -6.10 -37.90 -29.66
CA ALA A 4 -4.83 -38.36 -29.11
C ALA A 4 -3.97 -37.17 -28.61
N PRO A 5 -3.52 -37.15 -27.34
CA PRO A 5 -2.72 -36.05 -26.78
C PRO A 5 -1.26 -36.01 -27.28
N GLY A 6 -0.91 -36.82 -28.29
CA GLY A 6 0.49 -37.08 -28.67
C GLY A 6 1.14 -36.05 -29.59
N ALA A 7 0.39 -35.30 -30.40
CA ALA A 7 0.99 -34.45 -31.44
C ALA A 7 1.74 -33.24 -30.85
N ALA A 8 1.14 -32.53 -29.89
CA ALA A 8 1.77 -31.38 -29.24
C ALA A 8 2.98 -31.81 -28.38
N GLN A 9 2.86 -32.91 -27.64
CA GLN A 9 3.97 -33.44 -26.83
C GLN A 9 5.13 -33.92 -27.70
N ARG A 10 4.85 -34.54 -28.87
CA ARG A 10 5.88 -34.96 -29.83
C ARG A 10 6.63 -33.78 -30.46
N VAL A 11 5.92 -32.70 -30.81
CA VAL A 11 6.55 -31.48 -31.35
C VAL A 11 7.45 -30.81 -30.32
N ILE A 12 7.04 -30.76 -29.05
CA ILE A 12 7.88 -30.25 -27.95
C ILE A 12 9.16 -31.08 -27.77
N VAL A 13 9.06 -32.41 -27.84
CA VAL A 13 10.22 -33.31 -27.73
C VAL A 13 11.14 -33.19 -28.94
N LEU A 14 10.60 -33.05 -30.16
CA LEU A 14 11.40 -32.90 -31.39
C LEU A 14 12.16 -31.57 -31.45
N LEU A 15 11.53 -30.47 -31.02
CA LEU A 15 12.17 -29.15 -30.91
C LEU A 15 13.25 -29.11 -29.83
N ARG A 16 13.09 -29.89 -28.75
CA ARG A 16 14.08 -30.06 -27.68
C ARG A 16 15.35 -30.78 -28.16
N ASP A 17 15.20 -31.76 -29.06
CA ASP A 17 16.31 -32.57 -29.59
C ASP A 17 17.15 -31.82 -30.65
N GLN A 18 16.51 -30.92 -31.41
CA GLN A 18 17.17 -30.13 -32.46
C GLN A 18 17.92 -28.89 -31.94
N HIS A 19 17.62 -28.44 -30.71
CA HIS A 19 18.21 -27.24 -30.11
C HIS A 19 18.39 -27.39 -28.59
N PRO A 20 19.42 -28.11 -28.13
CA PRO A 20 19.66 -28.35 -26.70
C PRO A 20 19.81 -27.05 -25.89
N GLU A 21 20.31 -25.98 -26.52
CA GLU A 21 20.48 -24.63 -25.93
C GLU A 21 19.14 -23.96 -25.53
N LEU A 22 18.02 -24.35 -26.15
CA LEU A 22 16.71 -23.74 -25.90
C LEU A 22 16.00 -24.34 -24.68
N SER A 23 16.34 -25.57 -24.32
CA SER A 23 15.76 -26.28 -23.17
C SER A 23 16.01 -25.60 -21.82
N PRO A 24 17.25 -25.22 -21.44
CA PRO A 24 17.49 -24.48 -20.21
C PRO A 24 16.79 -23.12 -20.23
N ARG A 25 16.75 -22.45 -21.39
CA ARG A 25 16.11 -21.13 -21.54
C ARG A 25 14.60 -21.15 -21.34
N ILE A 26 13.92 -22.19 -21.82
CA ILE A 26 12.48 -22.41 -21.61
C ILE A 26 12.20 -22.73 -20.14
N GLN A 27 13.05 -23.56 -19.51
CA GLN A 27 12.93 -23.91 -18.11
C GLN A 27 13.11 -22.69 -17.21
N GLU A 28 14.16 -21.89 -17.42
CA GLU A 28 14.41 -20.62 -16.72
C GLU A 28 13.25 -19.64 -16.88
N THR A 29 12.70 -19.50 -18.09
CA THR A 29 11.54 -18.63 -18.36
C THR A 29 10.29 -19.13 -17.62
N SER A 30 10.12 -20.45 -17.51
CA SER A 30 8.99 -21.05 -16.78
C SER A 30 9.09 -20.84 -15.27
N GLU A 31 10.29 -20.93 -14.71
CA GLU A 31 10.54 -20.71 -13.28
C GLU A 31 10.31 -19.25 -12.92
N ILE A 32 10.80 -18.31 -13.74
CA ILE A 32 10.54 -16.88 -13.50
C ILE A 32 9.04 -16.56 -13.58
N ALA A 33 8.31 -17.17 -14.52
CA ALA A 33 6.87 -16.98 -14.63
C ALA A 33 6.10 -17.50 -13.40
N VAL A 34 6.51 -18.64 -12.85
CA VAL A 34 5.93 -19.20 -11.61
C VAL A 34 6.22 -18.29 -10.42
N ASP A 35 7.46 -17.83 -10.26
CA ASP A 35 7.84 -16.91 -9.18
C ASP A 35 7.05 -15.60 -9.24
N LEU A 36 6.98 -14.98 -10.42
CA LEU A 36 6.22 -13.75 -10.61
C LEU A 36 4.73 -13.94 -10.30
N LYS A 37 4.15 -15.11 -10.62
CA LYS A 37 2.77 -15.44 -10.27
C LYS A 37 2.59 -15.51 -8.75
N ILE A 38 3.49 -16.17 -8.03
CA ILE A 38 3.44 -16.29 -6.57
C ILE A 38 3.57 -14.91 -5.92
N LEU A 39 4.58 -14.13 -6.32
CA LEU A 39 4.84 -12.79 -5.76
C LEU A 39 3.67 -11.83 -6.06
N THR A 40 3.12 -11.88 -7.28
CA THR A 40 2.00 -11.02 -7.65
C THR A 40 0.71 -11.38 -6.91
N ALA A 41 0.45 -12.68 -6.69
CA ALA A 41 -0.68 -13.14 -5.88
C ALA A 41 -0.59 -12.59 -4.45
N ARG A 42 0.56 -12.79 -3.79
CA ARG A 42 0.78 -12.28 -2.42
C ARG A 42 0.64 -10.76 -2.34
N ARG A 43 1.10 -10.03 -3.36
CA ARG A 43 0.94 -8.56 -3.40
C ARG A 43 -0.52 -8.16 -3.45
N MET A 44 -1.35 -8.86 -4.22
CA MET A 44 -2.78 -8.57 -4.30
C MET A 44 -3.46 -8.77 -2.95
N ASP A 45 -3.11 -9.86 -2.24
CA ASP A 45 -3.64 -10.13 -0.89
C ASP A 45 -3.25 -9.03 0.09
N LEU A 46 -1.95 -8.68 0.16
CA LEU A 46 -1.47 -7.61 1.05
C LEU A 46 -2.07 -6.24 0.71
N SER A 47 -2.30 -5.94 -0.57
CA SER A 47 -2.97 -4.70 -0.98
C SER A 47 -4.42 -4.64 -0.50
N ALA A 48 -5.12 -5.79 -0.51
CA ALA A 48 -6.47 -5.90 0.00
C ALA A 48 -6.49 -5.77 1.52
N ASP A 49 -5.54 -6.40 2.22
CA ASP A 49 -5.39 -6.30 3.67
C ASP A 49 -5.07 -4.85 4.10
N LEU A 50 -4.15 -4.18 3.41
CA LEU A 50 -3.82 -2.76 3.62
C LEU A 50 -5.06 -1.88 3.49
N THR A 51 -5.88 -2.10 2.44
CA THR A 51 -7.13 -1.36 2.24
C THR A 51 -8.11 -1.59 3.40
N ARG A 52 -8.25 -2.84 3.86
CA ARG A 52 -9.11 -3.17 5.00
C ARG A 52 -8.61 -2.52 6.29
N ALA A 53 -7.31 -2.53 6.54
CA ALA A 53 -6.70 -1.90 7.72
C ALA A 53 -6.90 -0.37 7.71
N ILE A 54 -6.70 0.29 6.57
CA ILE A 54 -6.97 1.74 6.43
C ILE A 54 -8.45 2.05 6.71
N ASN A 55 -9.38 1.28 6.16
CA ASN A 55 -10.80 1.52 6.39
C ASN A 55 -11.19 1.32 7.86
N ARG A 56 -10.59 0.32 8.53
CA ARG A 56 -10.80 0.09 9.96
C ARG A 56 -10.24 1.23 10.81
N LEU A 57 -9.05 1.74 10.47
CA LEU A 57 -8.44 2.92 11.08
C LEU A 57 -9.35 4.15 10.95
N ARG A 58 -9.84 4.42 9.74
CA ARG A 58 -10.74 5.56 9.47
C ARG A 58 -12.06 5.44 10.24
N SER A 59 -12.65 4.24 10.29
CA SER A 59 -13.87 3.99 11.07
C SER A 59 -13.67 4.32 12.55
N GLN A 60 -12.58 3.84 13.15
CA GLN A 60 -12.27 4.12 14.56
C GLN A 60 -11.97 5.60 14.81
N MET A 61 -11.26 6.26 13.89
CA MET A 61 -11.02 7.70 13.98
C MET A 61 -12.32 8.52 13.93
N LEU A 62 -13.29 8.13 13.10
CA LEU A 62 -14.58 8.82 13.00
C LEU A 62 -15.42 8.73 14.28
N GLU A 63 -15.25 7.65 15.06
CA GLU A 63 -16.03 7.44 16.29
C GLU A 63 -15.67 8.44 17.40
N TYR A 64 -14.40 8.88 17.51
CA TYR A 64 -13.98 9.77 18.60
C TYR A 64 -13.23 11.03 18.17
N PHE A 65 -12.58 11.05 17.00
CA PHE A 65 -11.79 12.20 16.54
C PHE A 65 -12.05 12.55 15.05
N PRO A 66 -13.32 12.81 14.68
CA PRO A 66 -13.69 13.11 13.30
C PRO A 66 -13.01 14.37 12.72
N ALA A 67 -12.60 15.34 13.55
CA ALA A 67 -11.86 16.51 13.07
C ALA A 67 -10.47 16.13 12.53
N LEU A 68 -9.76 15.20 13.19
CA LEU A 68 -8.45 14.74 12.75
C LEU A 68 -8.56 13.80 11.55
N GLU A 69 -9.62 12.98 11.46
CA GLU A 69 -9.87 12.14 10.28
C GLU A 69 -9.98 13.00 9.01
N ARG A 70 -10.75 14.09 9.07
CA ARG A 70 -10.93 15.01 7.95
C ARG A 70 -9.65 15.75 7.53
N ALA A 71 -8.72 15.95 8.46
CA ALA A 71 -7.48 16.69 8.22
C ALA A 71 -6.45 15.92 7.38
N PHE A 72 -6.55 14.59 7.29
CA PHE A 72 -5.54 13.75 6.65
C PHE A 72 -6.12 12.75 5.65
N ASP A 73 -5.27 12.31 4.71
CA ASP A 73 -5.53 11.09 3.94
C ASP A 73 -4.55 10.00 4.36
N TYR A 74 -5.05 9.01 5.12
CA TYR A 74 -4.21 7.96 5.70
C TYR A 74 -3.74 6.92 4.68
N SER A 75 -4.32 6.88 3.48
CA SER A 75 -3.81 6.03 2.39
C SER A 75 -2.57 6.59 1.72
N GLU A 76 -2.38 7.91 1.72
CA GLU A 76 -1.27 8.58 1.02
C GLU A 76 -0.24 9.17 2.00
N SER A 77 -0.66 9.54 3.22
CA SER A 77 0.19 10.26 4.17
C SER A 77 0.81 9.34 5.23
N LYS A 78 2.03 8.84 4.95
CA LYS A 78 2.86 8.16 5.96
C LYS A 78 3.13 9.04 7.18
N THR A 79 3.20 10.36 7.00
CA THR A 79 3.36 11.33 8.09
C THR A 79 2.17 11.29 9.06
N ALA A 80 0.95 11.17 8.54
CA ALA A 80 -0.26 11.07 9.37
C ALA A 80 -0.28 9.75 10.16
N LEU A 81 0.13 8.64 9.54
CA LEU A 81 0.25 7.36 10.23
C LEU A 81 1.30 7.41 11.36
N ILE A 82 2.47 8.00 11.11
CA ILE A 82 3.51 8.20 12.13
C ILE A 82 2.96 9.04 13.29
N LEU A 83 2.22 10.11 13.01
CA LEU A 83 1.58 10.94 14.05
C LEU A 83 0.69 10.09 14.96
N LEU A 84 -0.13 9.21 14.38
CA LEU A 84 -1.02 8.30 15.11
C LEU A 84 -0.29 7.17 15.86
N THR A 85 1.04 7.07 15.79
CA THR A 85 1.81 6.15 16.64
C THR A 85 2.26 6.78 17.96
N GLY A 86 2.03 8.09 18.16
CA GLY A 86 2.39 8.75 19.42
C GLY A 86 1.38 9.77 19.93
N TYR A 87 0.53 10.32 19.06
CA TYR A 87 -0.43 11.36 19.40
C TYR A 87 -1.79 11.09 18.75
N GLU A 88 -2.60 10.23 19.39
CA GLU A 88 -3.90 9.83 18.86
C GLU A 88 -5.09 10.60 19.48
N THR A 89 -4.86 11.40 20.53
CA THR A 89 -5.94 12.09 21.28
C THR A 89 -5.90 13.61 21.09
N PRO A 90 -7.07 14.29 21.05
CA PRO A 90 -7.12 15.75 20.94
C PRO A 90 -6.37 16.45 22.08
N ALA A 91 -6.52 15.96 23.31
CA ALA A 91 -5.85 16.51 24.48
C ALA A 91 -4.33 16.40 24.38
N ALA A 92 -3.80 15.27 23.91
CA ALA A 92 -2.36 15.10 23.74
C ALA A 92 -1.80 16.06 22.67
N LEU A 93 -2.51 16.24 21.56
CA LEU A 93 -2.13 17.15 20.48
C LEU A 93 -2.10 18.62 20.93
N ARG A 94 -3.11 19.07 21.68
CA ARG A 94 -3.11 20.42 22.28
C ARG A 94 -1.95 20.62 23.24
N ARG A 95 -1.65 19.61 24.06
CA ARG A 95 -0.60 19.69 25.08
C ARG A 95 0.81 19.77 24.47
N ILE A 96 1.08 19.02 23.40
CA ILE A 96 2.39 19.09 22.73
C ILE A 96 2.55 20.41 21.96
N GLY A 97 1.51 20.84 21.26
CA GLY A 97 1.53 22.03 20.40
C GLY A 97 2.35 21.84 19.11
N ARG A 98 2.18 22.79 18.19
CA ARG A 98 2.64 22.71 16.78
C ARG A 98 4.16 22.51 16.65
N ALA A 99 4.97 23.33 17.32
CA ALA A 99 6.43 23.32 17.16
C ALA A 99 7.08 22.03 17.69
N ARG A 100 6.65 21.56 18.87
CA ARG A 100 7.17 20.32 19.46
C ARG A 100 6.70 19.10 18.68
N LEU A 101 5.46 19.10 18.18
CA LEU A 101 4.95 18.02 17.35
C LEU A 101 5.71 17.92 16.01
N ALA A 102 5.97 19.04 15.36
CA ALA A 102 6.79 19.05 14.13
C ALA A 102 8.20 18.50 14.38
N THR A 103 8.81 18.84 15.51
CA THR A 103 10.13 18.31 15.91
C THR A 103 10.07 16.81 16.19
N TRP A 104 9.04 16.36 16.93
CA TRP A 104 8.82 14.95 17.22
C TRP A 104 8.66 14.13 15.92
N LEU A 105 7.88 14.62 14.96
CA LEU A 105 7.69 13.98 13.66
C LEU A 105 8.99 13.83 12.88
N LYS A 106 9.86 14.85 12.88
CA LYS A 106 11.19 14.75 12.26
C LYS A 106 12.03 13.66 12.91
N ASN A 107 12.04 13.62 14.25
CA ASN A 107 12.79 12.62 15.00
C ASN A 107 12.27 11.20 14.78
N HIS A 108 11.01 11.04 14.34
CA HIS A 108 10.38 9.75 14.04
C HIS A 108 10.35 9.42 12.54
N GLY A 109 11.21 10.06 11.74
CA GLY A 109 11.48 9.64 10.35
C GLY A 109 10.79 10.47 9.27
N VAL A 110 10.11 11.57 9.60
CA VAL A 110 9.57 12.51 8.59
C VAL A 110 10.72 13.37 8.04
N ARG A 111 11.29 12.94 6.91
CA ARG A 111 12.50 13.55 6.31
C ARG A 111 12.26 14.98 5.82
N VAL A 112 11.08 15.27 5.27
CA VAL A 112 10.77 16.58 4.70
C VAL A 112 10.22 17.49 5.78
N THR A 113 10.99 18.53 6.12
CA THR A 113 10.63 19.48 7.18
C THR A 113 9.26 20.13 6.97
N ASN A 114 8.93 20.51 5.73
CA ASN A 114 7.63 21.13 5.43
C ASN A 114 6.46 20.18 5.68
N HIS A 115 6.58 18.88 5.36
CA HIS A 115 5.52 17.91 5.66
C HIS A 115 5.29 17.76 7.16
N ALA A 116 6.37 17.68 7.96
CA ALA A 116 6.26 17.63 9.42
C ALA A 116 5.56 18.87 10.00
N ARG A 117 5.91 20.06 9.51
CA ARG A 117 5.30 21.33 9.94
C ARG A 117 3.83 21.40 9.56
N THR A 118 3.49 21.14 8.30
CA THR A 118 2.10 21.19 7.81
C THR A 118 1.23 20.15 8.50
N ALA A 119 1.74 18.93 8.73
CA ALA A 119 1.01 17.92 9.48
C ALA A 119 0.80 18.33 10.94
N ALA A 120 1.83 18.87 11.61
CA ALA A 120 1.68 19.36 12.98
C ALA A 120 0.65 20.50 13.08
N GLU A 121 0.67 21.44 12.12
CA GLU A 121 -0.29 22.53 12.02
C GLU A 121 -1.73 22.01 11.86
N ALA A 122 -1.95 21.10 10.90
CA ALA A 122 -3.25 20.53 10.64
C ALA A 122 -3.78 19.71 11.83
N ALA A 123 -2.92 18.92 12.47
CA ALA A 123 -3.31 18.08 13.61
C ALA A 123 -3.69 18.90 14.84
N VAL A 124 -2.91 19.93 15.18
CA VAL A 124 -3.23 20.78 16.34
C VAL A 124 -4.47 21.63 16.06
N THR A 125 -4.62 22.17 14.86
CA THR A 125 -5.83 22.90 14.46
C THR A 125 -7.08 22.01 14.53
N ALA A 126 -6.99 20.76 14.07
CA ALA A 126 -8.08 19.79 14.19
C ALA A 126 -8.40 19.47 15.66
N ALA A 127 -7.36 19.34 16.50
CA ALA A 127 -7.54 19.14 17.93
C ALA A 127 -8.22 20.34 18.59
N GLU A 128 -7.83 21.58 18.26
CA GLU A 128 -8.46 22.79 18.78
C GLU A 128 -9.93 22.93 18.34
N ALA A 129 -10.28 22.49 17.13
CA ALA A 129 -11.64 22.54 16.61
C ALA A 129 -12.63 21.57 17.29
N GLN A 130 -12.16 20.52 17.99
CA GLN A 130 -13.03 19.51 18.60
C GLN A 130 -12.86 19.41 20.12
N SER A 131 -13.72 20.06 20.90
CA SER A 131 -13.63 20.08 22.38
C SER A 131 -14.41 18.97 23.10
N THR A 132 -15.18 18.16 22.36
CA THR A 132 -16.00 17.09 22.95
C THR A 132 -15.17 15.85 23.26
N ALA A 133 -15.19 15.42 24.53
CA ALA A 133 -14.58 14.17 24.97
C ALA A 133 -15.60 13.04 24.87
N VAL A 134 -15.23 11.93 24.23
CA VAL A 134 -16.10 10.77 24.05
C VAL A 134 -15.77 9.70 25.09
N PRO A 135 -16.78 9.04 25.71
CA PRO A 135 -16.54 7.90 26.58
C PRO A 135 -15.75 6.81 25.85
N GLY A 136 -14.68 6.29 26.47
CA GLY A 136 -13.85 5.24 25.85
C GLY A 136 -12.72 5.75 24.95
N GLU A 137 -12.52 7.07 24.81
CA GLU A 137 -11.46 7.69 23.99
C GLU A 137 -10.07 7.05 24.20
N LYS A 138 -9.69 6.79 25.46
CA LYS A 138 -8.38 6.19 25.78
C LYS A 138 -8.20 4.79 25.18
N ASN A 139 -9.26 4.00 25.11
CA ASN A 139 -9.19 2.66 24.52
C ASN A 139 -9.24 2.74 22.99
N ALA A 140 -10.09 3.61 22.43
CA ALA A 140 -10.12 3.87 20.99
C ALA A 140 -8.76 4.36 20.47
N ALA A 141 -8.11 5.28 21.18
CA ALA A 141 -6.76 5.78 20.88
C ALA A 141 -5.71 4.64 20.83
N LYS A 142 -5.76 3.68 21.75
CA LYS A 142 -4.87 2.51 21.72
C LYS A 142 -5.13 1.63 20.50
N MET A 143 -6.39 1.50 20.08
CA MET A 143 -6.73 0.71 18.87
C MET A 143 -6.26 1.42 17.61
N VAL A 144 -6.45 2.74 17.53
CA VAL A 144 -5.91 3.57 16.44
C VAL A 144 -4.39 3.47 16.37
N HIS A 145 -3.69 3.51 17.51
CA HIS A 145 -2.25 3.29 17.57
C HIS A 145 -1.85 1.94 16.94
N ALA A 146 -2.50 0.85 17.35
CA ALA A 146 -2.22 -0.48 16.83
C ALA A 146 -2.51 -0.58 15.32
N LEU A 147 -3.65 -0.04 14.87
CA LEU A 147 -4.05 -0.01 13.47
C LEU A 147 -3.10 0.83 12.60
N ALA A 148 -2.61 1.97 13.10
CA ALA A 148 -1.64 2.79 12.39
C ALA A 148 -0.34 2.03 12.15
N ARG A 149 0.13 1.27 13.14
CA ARG A 149 1.30 0.40 13.01
C ARG A 149 1.06 -0.76 12.04
N GLU A 150 -0.11 -1.37 12.07
CA GLU A 150 -0.52 -2.43 11.14
C GLU A 150 -0.50 -1.92 9.69
N VAL A 151 -1.11 -0.76 9.43
CA VAL A 151 -1.11 -0.12 8.11
C VAL A 151 0.32 0.15 7.64
N MET A 152 1.18 0.70 8.51
CA MET A 152 2.59 0.95 8.16
C MET A 152 3.37 -0.33 7.86
N ALA A 153 3.11 -1.43 8.57
CA ALA A 153 3.75 -2.71 8.34
C ALA A 153 3.31 -3.32 7.00
N LEU A 154 2.01 -3.31 6.71
CA LEU A 154 1.45 -3.80 5.45
C LEU A 154 1.96 -2.99 4.25
N ASP A 155 2.01 -1.67 4.36
CA ASP A 155 2.55 -0.78 3.31
C ASP A 155 4.04 -1.07 3.01
N GLU A 156 4.81 -1.33 4.07
CA GLU A 156 6.22 -1.71 3.95
C GLU A 156 6.38 -3.09 3.28
N GLU A 157 5.59 -4.10 3.68
CA GLU A 157 5.59 -5.42 3.02
C GLU A 157 5.21 -5.32 1.53
N VAL A 158 4.18 -4.52 1.19
CA VAL A 158 3.79 -4.28 -0.21
C VAL A 158 4.93 -3.62 -0.98
N THR A 159 5.61 -2.65 -0.38
CA THR A 159 6.76 -1.96 -1.00
C THR A 159 7.91 -2.92 -1.27
N GLN A 160 8.27 -3.75 -0.29
CA GLN A 160 9.32 -4.75 -0.44
C GLN A 160 8.98 -5.77 -1.52
N LEU A 161 7.73 -6.24 -1.56
CA LEU A 161 7.29 -7.21 -2.56
C LEU A 161 7.27 -6.62 -3.98
N ASN A 162 6.90 -5.34 -4.12
CA ASN A 162 7.03 -4.63 -5.39
C ASN A 162 8.49 -4.57 -5.87
N ALA A 163 9.45 -4.32 -4.97
CA ALA A 163 10.86 -4.33 -5.31
C ALA A 163 11.34 -5.72 -5.75
N LEU A 164 10.88 -6.78 -5.10
CA LEU A 164 11.18 -8.17 -5.50
C LEU A 164 10.61 -8.52 -6.87
N ILE A 165 9.37 -8.11 -7.16
CA ILE A 165 8.73 -8.31 -8.47
C ILE A 165 9.54 -7.57 -9.57
N GLU A 166 9.97 -6.33 -9.31
CA GLU A 166 10.79 -5.57 -10.27
C GLU A 166 12.16 -6.24 -10.50
N GLY A 167 12.82 -6.68 -9.41
CA GLY A 167 14.09 -7.42 -9.50
C GLY A 167 13.96 -8.74 -10.28
N ARG A 168 12.89 -9.51 -10.04
CA ARG A 168 12.67 -10.78 -10.73
C ARG A 168 12.30 -10.58 -12.20
N SER A 169 11.46 -9.59 -12.50
CA SER A 169 11.03 -9.30 -13.88
C SER A 169 12.15 -8.70 -14.75
N SER A 170 13.10 -7.98 -14.14
CA SER A 170 14.27 -7.45 -14.86
C SER A 170 15.29 -8.53 -15.25
N THR A 171 15.25 -9.70 -14.60
CA THR A 171 16.15 -10.85 -14.88
C THR A 171 15.65 -11.74 -16.04
N CYS A 172 14.40 -11.57 -16.51
CA CYS A 172 13.85 -12.33 -17.65
C CYS A 172 14.61 -12.09 -18.97
N PRO A 173 15.21 -13.12 -19.60
CA PRO A 173 15.84 -13.00 -20.92
C PRO A 173 14.77 -13.00 -22.03
N GLY A 174 14.16 -11.85 -22.30
CA GLY A 174 13.12 -11.72 -23.32
C GLY A 174 12.21 -10.53 -23.12
N LYS A 175 12.75 -9.30 -23.12
CA LYS A 175 11.94 -8.07 -23.20
C LYS A 175 11.34 -7.95 -24.60
N GLY A 176 10.26 -8.70 -24.83
CA GLY A 176 9.57 -8.78 -26.11
C GLY A 176 8.36 -9.71 -26.06
N LEU A 177 7.56 -9.64 -24.99
CA LEU A 177 6.28 -10.36 -24.95
C LEU A 177 5.13 -9.38 -25.23
N ASN A 178 4.68 -9.46 -26.48
CA ASN A 178 3.56 -8.75 -27.08
C ASN A 178 2.27 -8.91 -26.25
N ARG A 179 1.53 -7.81 -26.10
CA ARG A 179 0.23 -7.70 -25.43
C ARG A 179 -0.79 -8.61 -26.14
N ARG A 180 -1.18 -9.73 -25.55
CA ARG A 180 -2.28 -10.56 -26.09
C ARG A 180 -3.65 -9.95 -25.72
N ARG A 181 -4.63 -10.20 -26.59
CA ARG A 181 -5.98 -9.57 -26.62
C ARG A 181 -6.95 -10.09 -25.55
N ASP A 182 -6.46 -10.91 -24.64
CA ASP A 182 -7.18 -11.75 -23.66
C ASP A 182 -6.87 -11.40 -22.19
N GLY A 183 -6.20 -10.27 -21.93
CA GLY A 183 -6.09 -9.70 -20.58
C GLY A 183 -4.99 -10.28 -19.69
N ALA A 184 -4.07 -11.09 -20.21
CA ALA A 184 -2.86 -11.54 -19.51
C ALA A 184 -1.59 -10.77 -19.96
N PHE A 185 -0.75 -10.45 -18.99
CA PHE A 185 0.29 -9.40 -18.92
C PHE A 185 1.19 -9.14 -20.15
N SER A 186 1.46 -7.85 -20.38
CA SER A 186 2.67 -7.29 -21.02
C SER A 186 3.31 -6.29 -20.05
N CYS A 187 4.63 -6.34 -19.90
CA CYS A 187 5.44 -5.37 -19.15
C CYS A 187 5.19 -3.96 -19.70
N GLY A 188 4.69 -3.06 -18.85
CA GLY A 188 4.36 -1.69 -19.23
C GLY A 188 3.86 -0.92 -18.02
N GLY A 189 4.79 -0.29 -17.30
CA GLY A 189 4.52 0.62 -16.20
C GLY A 189 3.92 -0.07 -14.97
N VAL A 190 4.78 -0.37 -14.00
CA VAL A 190 4.34 -0.54 -12.60
C VAL A 190 3.70 0.78 -12.18
N ARG A 191 2.40 0.93 -12.44
CA ARG A 191 1.62 1.98 -11.79
C ARG A 191 1.59 1.62 -10.32
N ASN A 192 2.32 2.42 -9.56
CA ASN A 192 2.28 2.47 -8.13
C ASN A 192 0.81 2.39 -7.65
N PRO A 193 0.42 1.40 -6.83
CA PRO A 193 -0.91 1.33 -6.24
C PRO A 193 -1.18 2.42 -5.20
N SER A 194 -0.29 3.40 -4.97
CA SER A 194 -0.63 4.62 -4.20
C SER A 194 -1.83 5.41 -4.75
N ALA A 195 -2.40 5.04 -5.90
CA ALA A 195 -3.67 5.57 -6.41
C ALA A 195 -4.92 4.86 -5.82
N ILE A 196 -4.90 4.46 -4.55
CA ILE A 196 -6.15 4.21 -3.77
C ILE A 196 -6.70 5.59 -3.35
N SER A 197 -7.03 6.41 -4.35
CA SER A 197 -7.82 7.63 -4.21
C SER A 197 -8.88 7.64 -5.32
N ARG A 198 -9.92 6.82 -5.11
CA ARG A 198 -11.27 7.13 -5.60
C ARG A 198 -12.36 6.42 -4.81
N ILE A 199 -12.35 6.55 -3.49
CA ILE A 199 -13.61 6.54 -2.73
C ILE A 199 -14.08 8.00 -2.71
N ARG A 200 -15.20 8.27 -3.36
CA ARG A 200 -15.77 9.61 -3.59
C ARG A 200 -15.79 10.45 -2.29
N ARG A 201 -14.96 11.49 -2.20
CA ARG A 201 -15.34 12.68 -1.44
C ARG A 201 -16.20 13.54 -2.38
N GLY A 202 -17.50 13.64 -2.07
CA GLY A 202 -18.33 14.70 -2.64
C GLY A 202 -17.81 16.07 -2.15
N PRO A 203 -18.02 17.15 -2.91
CA PRO A 203 -17.58 18.47 -2.48
C PRO A 203 -18.35 18.87 -1.21
N SER A 204 -17.66 18.98 -0.08
CA SER A 204 -18.17 19.67 1.09
C SER A 204 -18.14 21.17 0.78
N GLY A 205 -19.27 21.70 0.32
CA GLY A 205 -19.52 23.14 0.25
C GLY A 205 -19.59 23.74 1.66
N PRO A 206 -19.39 25.06 1.80
CA PRO A 206 -19.56 25.74 3.08
C PRO A 206 -21.05 25.89 3.36
N ASP A 207 -21.54 25.31 4.47
CA ASP A 207 -22.87 25.59 4.98
C ASP A 207 -22.84 26.87 5.87
N PRO A 208 -23.93 27.67 5.86
CA PRO A 208 -23.99 29.06 6.32
C PRO A 208 -23.94 29.27 7.84
#